data_AF-A0A834J2C2-F1
#
_entry.id   AF-A0A834J2C2-F1
#
_cell.length_a   1.000
_cell.length_b   1.000
_cell.length_c   1.000
_cell.angle_alpha   90.00
_cell.angle_beta   90.00
_cell.angle_gamma   90.00
#
_symmetry.space_group_name_H-M   'P 1'
#
loop_
_entity.id
_entity.type
_entity.pdbx_description
1 polymer ?
#
loop_
_entity_poly.entity_id
_entity_poly.type
_entity_poly.pdbx_seq_one_letter_code
_entity_poly.pdbx_strand_id
1 'polypeptide(L)'
;MVNICMLRMKKPEQLTSGEFTTRVDQPFCSQSVVNLRRDNMETKMKEIGVANVLKSYNWNTRLLKCVGVWPLQIYDPIFLFFFLYLSIHCSLTFAHLIFSPKTVDNVVSNISENIILTMTLTKITITRINRESLGKLLIDVKEDSLSEKYKSKDEKEIFYKYTKLPPRFILTAVIAMTVAILLYYVNGLKIGLQIGN
;
A
#
# COMPACT_ATOMS: atom_id res chain seq x y z
N MET A 1 -18.55 -5.38 7.43
CA MET A 1 -17.47 -6.13 8.12
C MET A 1 -16.53 -5.16 8.86
N VAL A 2 -17.07 -4.27 9.69
CA VAL A 2 -16.34 -3.18 10.39
C VAL A 2 -16.46 -3.31 11.93
N ASN A 3 -17.11 -4.39 12.40
CA ASN A 3 -17.58 -4.48 13.78
C ASN A 3 -16.66 -5.26 14.75
N ILE A 4 -15.39 -5.46 14.39
CA ILE A 4 -14.46 -6.27 15.22
C ILE A 4 -13.41 -5.42 15.95
N CYS A 5 -13.09 -4.19 15.53
CA CYS A 5 -12.03 -3.39 16.16
C CYS A 5 -12.47 -2.46 17.30
N MET A 6 -13.77 -2.19 17.49
CA MET A 6 -14.23 -1.21 18.49
C MET A 6 -14.48 -1.80 19.90
N LEU A 7 -14.46 -3.12 20.07
CA LEU A 7 -14.92 -3.76 21.31
C LEU A 7 -13.85 -4.21 22.30
N ARG A 8 -12.57 -3.80 22.14
CA ARG A 8 -11.52 -4.12 23.13
C ARG A 8 -11.01 -2.94 23.96
N MET A 9 -11.73 -1.82 23.99
CA MET A 9 -11.57 -0.80 25.03
C MET A 9 -12.56 -1.04 26.18
N LYS A 10 -12.34 -2.11 26.95
CA LYS A 10 -12.95 -2.25 28.28
C LYS A 10 -11.88 -2.66 29.28
N LYS A 11 -11.44 -1.64 30.04
CA LYS A 11 -10.55 -1.72 31.21
C LYS A 11 -11.27 -2.49 32.34
N PRO A 12 -10.55 -3.33 33.10
CA PRO A 12 -10.44 -3.11 34.56
C PRO A 12 -8.97 -3.30 35.02
N GLU A 13 -8.39 -2.36 35.76
CA GLU A 13 -8.25 -2.32 37.23
C GLU A 13 -7.37 -3.43 37.85
N GLN A 14 -6.20 -2.98 38.34
CA GLN A 14 -5.39 -3.40 39.50
C GLN A 14 -4.97 -4.88 39.66
N LEU A 15 -3.64 -5.10 39.65
CA LEU A 15 -2.99 -6.06 40.55
C LEU A 15 -1.49 -5.73 40.70
N THR A 16 -1.17 -5.17 41.86
CA THR A 16 0.16 -5.10 42.49
C THR A 16 0.70 -6.49 42.79
N SER A 17 1.99 -6.76 42.49
CA SER A 17 2.93 -7.53 43.34
C SER A 17 4.24 -7.86 42.58
N GLY A 18 5.38 -7.64 43.23
CA GLY A 18 6.60 -8.44 42.99
C GLY A 18 7.84 -7.69 42.48
N GLU A 19 8.69 -7.26 43.42
CA GLU A 19 10.08 -6.81 43.22
C GLU A 19 10.98 -7.83 42.52
N PHE A 20 11.96 -7.36 41.74
CA PHE A 20 13.41 -7.60 42.00
C PHE A 20 14.26 -6.66 41.14
N THR A 21 14.64 -5.49 41.68
CA THR A 21 15.66 -4.63 41.05
C THR A 21 17.01 -4.93 41.65
N THR A 22 17.89 -5.61 40.92
CA THR A 22 19.32 -5.63 41.21
C THR A 22 19.89 -4.25 40.90
N ARG A 23 20.06 -3.44 41.95
CA ARG A 23 20.72 -2.14 41.88
C ARG A 23 22.23 -2.38 41.80
N VAL A 24 22.77 -2.38 40.58
CA VAL A 24 24.21 -2.19 40.35
C VAL A 24 24.45 -0.68 40.32
N ASP A 25 25.15 -0.16 41.33
CA ASP A 25 25.52 1.25 41.44
C ASP A 25 26.43 1.65 40.26
N GLN A 26 25.84 2.20 39.20
CA GLN A 26 26.57 2.90 38.14
C GLN A 26 26.79 4.35 38.55
N PRO A 27 27.98 4.94 38.29
CA PRO A 27 28.23 6.34 38.59
C PRO A 27 27.21 7.23 37.87
N PHE A 28 26.77 8.29 38.54
CA PHE A 28 25.77 9.26 38.05
C PHE A 28 26.06 9.79 36.62
N CYS A 29 27.34 9.83 36.24
CA CYS A 29 27.81 10.19 34.90
C CYS A 29 27.58 9.09 33.82
N SER A 30 27.54 7.81 34.19
CA SER A 30 27.13 6.72 33.27
C SER A 30 25.64 6.73 32.99
N GLN A 31 24.80 7.04 34.00
CA GLN A 31 23.35 7.07 33.81
C GLN A 31 22.91 8.16 32.83
N SER A 32 23.52 9.35 32.92
CA SER A 32 23.26 10.47 32.00
C SER A 32 23.72 10.17 30.57
N VAL A 33 24.88 9.53 30.39
CA VAL A 33 25.37 9.09 29.06
C VAL A 33 24.47 8.01 28.45
N VAL A 34 23.97 7.07 29.26
CA VAL A 34 23.03 6.03 28.81
C VAL A 34 21.69 6.64 28.40
N ASN A 35 21.18 7.63 29.15
CA ASN A 35 19.95 8.34 28.80
C ASN A 35 20.12 9.16 27.51
N LEU A 36 21.19 9.94 27.37
CA LEU A 36 21.50 10.67 26.14
C LEU A 36 21.61 9.76 24.91
N ARG A 37 22.24 8.59 25.05
CA ARG A 37 22.35 7.61 23.96
C ARG A 37 20.98 7.04 23.59
N ARG A 38 20.12 6.78 24.58
CA ARG A 38 18.75 6.31 24.36
C ARG A 38 17.90 7.36 23.64
N ASP A 39 17.95 8.60 24.10
CA ASP A 39 17.19 9.72 23.54
C ASP A 39 17.64 10.02 22.09
N ASN A 40 18.94 9.92 21.82
CA ASN A 40 19.48 10.08 20.47
C ASN A 40 19.08 8.93 19.52
N MET A 41 18.98 7.69 20.03
CA MET A 41 18.44 6.56 19.25
C MET A 41 16.94 6.71 18.98
N GLU A 42 16.16 7.12 19.98
CA GLU A 42 14.72 7.35 19.82
C GLU A 42 14.45 8.47 18.79
N THR A 43 15.24 9.54 18.83
CA THR A 43 15.15 10.66 17.87
C THR A 43 15.49 10.21 16.45
N LYS A 44 16.61 9.49 16.25
CA LYS A 44 16.98 8.94 14.93
C LYS A 44 15.94 7.97 14.39
N MET A 45 15.40 7.09 15.23
CA MET A 45 14.38 6.14 14.81
C MET A 45 13.09 6.85 14.38
N LYS A 46 12.72 7.92 15.07
CA LYS A 46 11.57 8.76 14.72
C LYS A 46 11.77 9.43 13.36
N GLU A 47 12.92 10.05 13.11
CA GLU A 47 13.24 10.68 11.83
C GLU A 47 13.16 9.67 10.67
N ILE A 48 13.70 8.47 10.85
CA ILE A 48 13.63 7.39 9.86
C ILE A 48 12.18 6.95 9.62
N GLY A 49 11.38 6.84 10.68
CA GLY A 49 9.95 6.52 10.58
C GLY A 49 9.19 7.53 9.73
N VAL A 50 9.31 8.82 10.07
CA VAL A 50 8.65 9.92 9.34
C VAL A 50 9.12 9.99 7.89
N ALA A 51 10.42 9.84 7.64
CA ALA A 51 10.98 9.83 6.28
C ALA A 51 10.41 8.67 5.43
N ASN A 52 10.21 7.50 6.03
CA ASN A 52 9.61 6.35 5.33
C ASN A 52 8.13 6.56 5.01
N VAL A 53 7.33 7.09 5.96
CA VAL A 53 5.92 7.46 5.69
C VAL A 53 5.86 8.43 4.52
N LEU A 54 6.65 9.50 4.57
CA LEU A 54 6.64 10.54 3.55
C LEU A 54 7.10 9.99 2.19
N LYS A 55 8.11 9.13 2.17
CA LYS A 55 8.58 8.46 0.95
C LYS A 55 7.49 7.58 0.35
N SER A 56 6.85 6.72 1.14
CA SER A 56 5.74 5.86 0.68
C SER A 56 4.56 6.67 0.18
N TYR A 57 4.19 7.73 0.91
CA TYR A 57 3.14 8.65 0.51
C TYR A 57 3.46 9.29 -0.84
N ASN A 58 4.69 9.78 -1.03
CA ASN A 58 5.11 10.42 -2.27
C ASN A 58 5.15 9.43 -3.46
N TRP A 59 5.65 8.20 -3.25
CA TRP A 59 5.63 7.18 -4.30
C TRP A 59 4.21 6.79 -4.71
N ASN A 60 3.31 6.54 -3.75
CA ASN A 60 1.90 6.28 -4.02
C ASN A 60 1.24 7.46 -4.73
N THR A 61 1.54 8.68 -4.30
CA THR A 61 1.06 9.92 -4.94
C THR A 61 1.47 9.97 -6.40
N ARG A 62 2.75 9.73 -6.71
CA ARG A 62 3.26 9.77 -8.10
C ARG A 62 2.62 8.71 -8.97
N LEU A 63 2.49 7.48 -8.47
CA LEU A 63 1.85 6.38 -9.23
C LEU A 63 0.37 6.67 -9.52
N LEU A 64 -0.39 7.04 -8.50
CA LEU A 64 -1.83 7.30 -8.64
C LEU A 64 -2.11 8.59 -9.42
N LYS A 65 -1.22 9.60 -9.36
CA LYS A 65 -1.30 10.78 -10.24
C LYS A 65 -1.03 10.43 -11.70
N CYS A 66 -0.07 9.54 -11.98
CA CYS A 66 0.22 9.09 -13.34
C CYS A 66 -1.02 8.47 -14.00
N VAL A 67 -1.78 7.67 -13.24
CA VAL A 67 -3.03 7.05 -13.71
C VAL A 67 -4.24 8.01 -13.63
N GLY A 68 -4.09 9.20 -13.02
CA GLY A 68 -5.18 10.16 -12.83
C GLY A 68 -6.21 9.79 -11.75
N VAL A 69 -5.91 8.79 -10.91
CA VAL A 69 -6.83 8.23 -9.89
C VAL A 69 -6.62 8.88 -8.52
N TRP A 70 -5.64 9.79 -8.39
CA TRP A 70 -5.30 10.40 -7.11
C TRP A 70 -6.48 11.19 -6.50
N PRO A 71 -6.87 10.94 -5.22
CA PRO A 71 -8.06 11.53 -4.62
C PRO A 71 -7.94 13.02 -4.28
N LEU A 72 -6.72 13.52 -4.05
CA LEU A 72 -6.49 14.90 -3.56
C LEU A 72 -6.28 15.92 -4.69
N GLN A 73 -5.99 15.49 -5.92
CA GLN A 73 -5.83 16.38 -7.07
C GLN A 73 -6.51 15.76 -8.29
N ILE A 74 -7.42 16.54 -8.87
CA ILE A 74 -8.24 16.11 -9.99
C ILE A 74 -7.50 16.45 -11.29
N TYR A 75 -7.02 15.42 -11.98
CA TYR A 75 -6.59 15.52 -13.37
C TYR A 75 -7.62 14.79 -14.25
N ASP A 76 -8.78 15.42 -14.42
CA ASP A 76 -9.91 14.89 -15.20
C ASP A 76 -9.54 14.41 -16.62
N PRO A 77 -8.71 15.11 -17.42
CA PRO A 77 -8.40 14.63 -18.78
C PRO A 77 -7.55 13.36 -18.79
N ILE A 78 -6.61 13.21 -17.85
CA ILE A 78 -5.75 12.02 -17.74
C ILE A 78 -6.59 10.82 -17.30
N PHE A 79 -7.44 11.02 -16.28
CA PHE A 79 -8.37 9.98 -15.83
C PHE A 79 -9.30 9.53 -16.96
N LEU A 80 -9.91 10.49 -17.66
CA LEU A 80 -10.83 10.19 -18.76
C LEU A 80 -10.12 9.41 -19.88
N PHE A 81 -8.90 9.81 -20.24
CA PHE A 81 -8.10 9.08 -21.22
C PHE A 81 -7.85 7.63 -20.81
N PHE A 82 -7.36 7.39 -19.59
CA PHE A 82 -7.12 6.02 -19.11
C PHE A 82 -8.41 5.22 -18.96
N PHE A 83 -9.49 5.84 -18.51
CA PHE A 83 -10.78 5.18 -18.33
C PHE A 83 -11.39 4.78 -19.67
N LEU A 84 -11.38 5.67 -20.66
CA LEU A 84 -11.85 5.37 -22.01
C LEU A 84 -10.97 4.30 -22.67
N TYR A 85 -9.65 4.41 -22.54
CA TYR A 85 -8.70 3.40 -23.03
C TYR A 85 -9.03 2.01 -22.46
N LEU A 86 -9.17 1.89 -21.14
CA LEU A 86 -9.53 0.62 -20.50
C LEU A 86 -10.91 0.13 -20.89
N SER A 87 -11.88 1.04 -21.09
CA SER A 87 -13.24 0.69 -21.51
C SER A 87 -13.25 0.12 -22.94
N ILE A 88 -12.54 0.75 -23.87
CA ILE A 88 -12.39 0.27 -25.25
C ILE A 88 -11.72 -1.11 -25.25
N HIS A 89 -10.64 -1.28 -24.49
CA HIS A 89 -9.97 -2.57 -24.35
C HIS A 89 -10.90 -3.64 -23.79
N CYS A 90 -11.69 -3.33 -22.76
CA CYS A 90 -12.65 -4.25 -22.19
C CYS A 90 -13.73 -4.66 -23.22
N SER A 91 -14.26 -3.70 -23.98
CA SER A 91 -15.23 -3.99 -25.05
C SER A 91 -14.63 -4.85 -26.16
N LEU A 92 -13.37 -4.62 -26.53
CA LEU A 92 -12.66 -5.39 -27.55
C LEU A 92 -12.41 -6.84 -27.09
N THR A 93 -11.94 -7.04 -25.86
CA THR A 93 -11.72 -8.38 -25.30
C THR A 93 -13.05 -9.13 -25.10
N PHE A 94 -14.13 -8.41 -24.79
CA PHE A 94 -15.47 -8.98 -24.72
C PHE A 94 -16.00 -9.40 -26.09
N ALA A 95 -15.80 -8.56 -27.13
CA ALA A 95 -16.14 -8.92 -28.50
C ALA A 95 -15.33 -10.15 -28.96
N HIS A 96 -14.03 -10.19 -28.66
CA HIS A 96 -13.16 -11.33 -29.00
C HIS A 96 -13.64 -12.64 -28.35
N LEU A 97 -14.16 -12.56 -27.12
CA LEU A 97 -14.75 -13.71 -26.44
C LEU A 97 -16.00 -14.25 -27.16
N ILE A 98 -16.86 -13.36 -27.67
CA ILE A 98 -18.09 -13.73 -28.37
C ILE A 98 -17.81 -14.30 -29.77
N PHE A 99 -16.90 -13.69 -30.52
CA PHE A 99 -16.69 -14.00 -31.94
C PHE A 99 -15.63 -15.07 -32.23
N SER A 100 -14.82 -15.50 -31.26
CA SER A 100 -13.76 -16.50 -31.51
C SER A 100 -13.57 -17.57 -30.43
N PRO A 101 -14.62 -18.36 -30.09
CA PRO A 101 -14.45 -19.57 -29.29
C PRO A 101 -13.90 -20.72 -30.16
N LYS A 102 -12.58 -20.73 -30.40
CA LYS A 102 -11.94 -21.78 -31.22
C LYS A 102 -11.57 -23.04 -30.40
N THR A 103 -11.21 -22.87 -29.12
CA THR A 103 -10.80 -23.95 -28.20
C THR A 103 -11.14 -23.57 -26.77
N VAL A 104 -11.32 -24.57 -25.90
CA VAL A 104 -11.66 -24.36 -24.47
C VAL A 104 -10.56 -23.55 -23.75
N ASP A 105 -9.30 -23.83 -24.07
CA ASP A 105 -8.14 -23.11 -23.50
C ASP A 105 -8.15 -21.61 -23.87
N ASN A 106 -8.49 -21.28 -25.12
CA ASN A 106 -8.61 -19.89 -25.55
C ASN A 106 -9.79 -19.18 -24.86
N VAL A 107 -10.90 -19.88 -24.64
CA VAL A 107 -12.06 -19.32 -23.93
C VAL A 107 -11.70 -19.03 -22.48
N VAL A 108 -11.03 -19.95 -21.78
CA VAL A 108 -10.59 -19.74 -20.39
C VAL A 108 -9.61 -18.57 -20.29
N SER A 109 -8.63 -18.49 -21.19
CA SER A 109 -7.69 -17.37 -21.23
C SER A 109 -8.41 -16.03 -21.44
N ASN A 110 -9.29 -15.96 -22.43
CA ASN A 110 -10.05 -14.74 -22.73
C ASN A 110 -11.00 -14.33 -21.59
N ILE A 111 -11.63 -15.29 -20.89
CA ILE A 111 -12.47 -14.99 -19.71
C ILE A 111 -11.59 -14.43 -18.59
N SER A 112 -10.42 -15.03 -18.36
CA SER A 112 -9.50 -14.57 -17.32
C SER A 112 -9.03 -13.13 -17.56
N GLU A 113 -8.72 -12.79 -18.81
CA GLU A 113 -8.34 -11.43 -19.20
C GLU A 113 -9.49 -10.44 -19.01
N ASN A 114 -10.72 -10.82 -19.40
CA ASN A 114 -11.91 -10.00 -19.17
C ASN A 114 -12.17 -9.74 -17.68
N ILE A 115 -12.00 -10.76 -16.81
CA ILE A 115 -12.16 -10.60 -15.37
C ILE A 115 -11.12 -9.61 -14.82
N ILE A 116 -9.86 -9.72 -15.23
CA ILE A 116 -8.79 -8.82 -14.78
C ILE A 116 -9.06 -7.37 -15.23
N LEU A 117 -9.48 -7.16 -16.48
CA LEU A 117 -9.83 -5.84 -17.00
C LEU A 117 -11.04 -5.24 -16.26
N THR A 118 -12.09 -6.02 -16.07
CA THR A 118 -13.31 -5.59 -15.37
C THR A 118 -13.03 -5.28 -13.91
N MET A 119 -12.22 -6.12 -13.23
CA MET A 119 -11.80 -5.87 -11.85
C MET A 119 -10.99 -4.57 -11.75
N THR A 120 -10.11 -4.31 -12.72
CA THR A 120 -9.30 -3.09 -12.76
C THR A 120 -10.18 -1.85 -12.94
N LEU A 121 -11.11 -1.87 -13.90
CA LEU A 121 -12.11 -0.81 -14.10
C LEU A 121 -12.94 -0.56 -12.85
N THR A 122 -13.43 -1.63 -12.20
CA THR A 122 -14.22 -1.54 -10.98
C THR A 122 -13.43 -0.88 -9.85
N LYS A 123 -12.17 -1.28 -9.63
CA LYS A 123 -11.30 -0.68 -8.60
C LYS A 123 -11.05 0.80 -8.86
N ILE A 124 -10.83 1.19 -10.11
CA ILE A 124 -10.64 2.59 -10.52
C ILE A 124 -11.91 3.39 -10.20
N THR A 125 -13.09 2.88 -10.57
CA THR A 125 -14.38 3.53 -10.34
C THR A 125 -14.70 3.66 -8.85
N ILE A 126 -14.53 2.60 -8.06
CA ILE A 126 -14.73 2.64 -6.60
C ILE A 126 -13.82 3.67 -5.95
N THR A 127 -12.54 3.73 -6.36
CA THR A 127 -11.58 4.71 -5.84
C THR A 127 -12.01 6.13 -6.18
N ARG A 128 -12.59 6.35 -7.36
CA ARG A 128 -13.10 7.65 -7.79
C ARG A 128 -14.35 8.07 -7.00
N ILE A 129 -15.28 7.16 -6.75
CA ILE A 129 -16.51 7.42 -5.98
C ILE A 129 -16.15 7.72 -4.53
N ASN A 130 -15.30 6.89 -3.92
CA ASN A 130 -14.91 7.02 -2.51
C ASN A 130 -13.74 7.99 -2.29
N ARG A 131 -13.45 8.87 -3.27
CA ARG A 131 -12.27 9.74 -3.24
C ARG A 131 -12.21 10.63 -2.00
N GLU A 132 -13.34 11.15 -1.55
CA GLU A 132 -13.38 12.09 -0.43
C GLU A 132 -13.08 11.40 0.88
N SER A 133 -13.67 10.21 1.09
CA SER A 133 -13.37 9.38 2.25
C SER A 133 -11.91 8.93 2.25
N LEU A 134 -11.37 8.54 1.09
CA LEU A 134 -10.00 8.08 0.97
C LEU A 134 -8.99 9.23 1.13
N GLY A 135 -9.35 10.43 0.65
CA GLY A 135 -8.58 11.66 0.85
C GLY A 135 -8.51 12.09 2.31
N LYS A 136 -9.65 12.07 3.03
CA LYS A 136 -9.70 12.34 4.47
C LYS A 136 -8.82 11.36 5.25
N LEU A 137 -8.99 10.06 5.01
CA LEU A 137 -8.15 9.03 5.62
C LEU A 137 -6.65 9.27 5.36
N LEU A 138 -6.29 9.66 4.13
CA LEU A 138 -4.89 9.98 3.80
C LEU A 138 -4.35 11.19 4.56
N ILE A 139 -5.17 12.21 4.76
CA ILE A 139 -4.81 13.42 5.52
C ILE A 139 -4.66 13.06 7.00
N ASP A 140 -5.63 12.35 7.58
CA ASP A 140 -5.63 11.93 8.97
C ASP A 140 -4.40 11.08 9.27
N VAL A 141 -4.08 10.10 8.42
CA VAL A 141 -2.86 9.27 8.57
C VAL A 141 -1.59 10.11 8.47
N LYS A 142 -1.55 11.10 7.57
CA LYS A 142 -0.39 11.99 7.43
C LYS A 142 -0.23 12.88 8.66
N GLU A 143 -1.32 13.42 9.19
CA GLU A 143 -1.32 14.28 10.37
C GLU A 143 -0.99 13.49 11.64
N ASP A 144 -1.53 12.29 11.79
CA ASP A 144 -1.21 11.36 12.88
C ASP A 144 0.24 10.88 12.83
N SER A 145 0.84 10.82 11.64
CA SER A 145 2.27 10.52 11.48
C SER A 145 3.18 11.69 11.87
N LEU A 146 2.69 12.92 11.82
CA LEU A 146 3.43 14.13 12.17
C LEU A 146 3.21 14.55 13.62
N SER A 147 2.04 14.27 14.19
CA SER A 147 1.71 14.59 15.58
C SER A 147 2.31 13.55 16.55
N GLU A 148 2.99 14.01 17.60
CA GLU A 148 3.57 13.16 18.65
C GLU A 148 2.51 12.58 19.61
N LYS A 149 1.33 12.19 19.12
CA LYS A 149 0.23 11.75 19.99
C LYS A 149 0.46 10.40 20.68
N TYR A 150 1.38 9.58 20.20
CA TYR A 150 1.66 8.26 20.78
C TYR A 150 2.52 8.39 22.05
N LYS A 151 1.89 8.19 23.21
CA LYS A 151 2.54 8.34 24.53
C LYS A 151 3.17 7.04 25.04
N SER A 152 2.69 5.87 24.59
CA SER A 152 3.21 4.57 25.04
C SER A 152 4.35 4.06 24.15
N LYS A 153 5.36 3.41 24.77
CA LYS A 153 6.48 2.78 24.04
C LYS A 153 6.00 1.65 23.13
N ASP A 154 5.01 0.89 23.57
CA ASP A 154 4.44 -0.24 22.81
C ASP A 154 3.69 0.24 21.56
N GLU A 155 2.97 1.35 21.66
CA GLU A 155 2.26 1.96 20.52
C GLU A 155 3.24 2.47 19.45
N LYS A 156 4.35 3.08 19.87
CA LYS A 156 5.40 3.58 18.96
C LYS A 156 6.07 2.43 18.20
N GLU A 157 6.33 1.30 18.84
CA GLU A 157 6.95 0.15 18.19
C GLU A 157 6.01 -0.47 17.14
N ILE A 158 4.73 -0.62 17.48
CA ILE A 158 3.72 -1.12 16.55
C ILE A 158 3.56 -0.16 15.36
N PHE A 159 3.44 1.13 15.62
CA PHE A 159 3.35 2.16 14.59
C PHE A 159 4.55 2.12 13.63
N TYR A 160 5.76 1.98 14.15
CA TYR A 160 6.97 1.87 13.34
C TYR A 160 6.98 0.61 12.47
N LYS A 161 6.57 -0.54 13.04
CA LYS A 161 6.49 -1.81 12.30
C LYS A 161 5.52 -1.72 11.13
N TYR A 162 4.36 -1.09 11.33
CA TYR A 162 3.38 -0.84 10.28
C TYR A 162 3.90 0.18 9.25
N THR A 163 4.56 1.24 9.70
CA THR A 163 5.12 2.30 8.84
C THR A 163 6.19 1.80 7.86
N LYS A 164 6.94 0.76 8.23
CA LYS A 164 7.99 0.16 7.38
C LYS A 164 7.44 -0.75 6.26
N LEU A 165 6.18 -1.15 6.35
CA LEU A 165 5.57 -2.15 5.47
C LEU A 165 5.14 -1.60 4.08
N PRO A 166 4.48 -0.42 3.96
CA PRO A 166 4.06 0.14 2.67
C PRO A 166 5.15 0.30 1.61
N PRO A 167 6.35 0.83 1.90
CA PRO A 167 7.37 1.02 0.86
C PRO A 167 7.87 -0.31 0.29
N ARG A 168 7.94 -1.36 1.12
CA ARG A 168 8.30 -2.71 0.68
C ARG A 168 7.21 -3.32 -0.19
N PHE A 169 5.96 -3.16 0.20
CA PHE A 169 4.82 -3.65 -0.58
C PHE A 169 4.78 -3.02 -1.98
N ILE A 170 4.94 -1.69 -2.07
CA ILE A 170 4.97 -0.99 -3.36
C ILE A 170 6.12 -1.49 -4.23
N LEU A 171 7.31 -1.66 -3.66
CA LEU A 171 8.47 -2.14 -4.40
C LEU A 171 8.24 -3.55 -4.95
N THR A 172 7.76 -4.48 -4.12
CA THR A 172 7.46 -5.86 -4.54
C THR A 172 6.37 -5.88 -5.60
N ALA A 173 5.32 -5.07 -5.45
CA ALA A 173 4.24 -4.98 -6.43
C ALA A 173 4.74 -4.46 -7.79
N VAL A 174 5.58 -3.42 -7.79
CA VAL A 174 6.18 -2.89 -9.02
C VAL A 174 7.07 -3.93 -9.70
N ILE A 175 7.92 -4.64 -8.95
CA ILE A 175 8.76 -5.71 -9.51
C ILE A 175 7.89 -6.82 -10.12
N ALA A 176 6.86 -7.27 -9.40
CA ALA A 176 5.95 -8.31 -9.89
C ALA A 176 5.23 -7.87 -11.18
N MET A 177 4.77 -6.63 -11.25
CA MET A 177 4.16 -6.08 -12.47
C MET A 177 5.15 -6.02 -13.64
N THR A 178 6.37 -5.55 -13.41
CA THR A 178 7.41 -5.51 -14.45
C THR A 178 7.73 -6.90 -14.99
N VAL A 179 7.87 -7.89 -14.10
CA VAL A 179 8.11 -9.29 -14.49
C VAL A 179 6.93 -9.84 -15.29
N ALA A 180 5.69 -9.59 -14.85
CA ALA A 180 4.49 -10.05 -15.56
C ALA A 180 4.41 -9.44 -16.97
N ILE A 181 4.71 -8.14 -17.11
CA ILE A 181 4.75 -7.46 -18.40
C ILE A 181 5.82 -8.07 -19.31
N LEU A 182 7.03 -8.29 -18.80
CA LEU A 182 8.12 -8.92 -19.56
C LEU A 182 7.74 -10.32 -20.02
N LEU A 183 7.16 -11.14 -19.14
CA LEU A 183 6.70 -12.49 -19.48
C LEU A 183 5.61 -12.46 -20.55
N TYR A 184 4.66 -11.53 -20.45
CA TYR A 184 3.61 -11.36 -21.44
C TYR A 184 4.17 -11.05 -22.83
N TYR A 185 5.10 -10.09 -22.92
CA TYR A 185 5.75 -9.74 -24.20
C TYR A 185 6.63 -10.87 -24.75
N VAL A 186 7.40 -11.54 -23.90
CA VAL A 186 8.24 -12.67 -24.31
C VAL A 186 7.39 -13.84 -24.83
N ASN A 187 6.27 -14.14 -24.18
CA ASN A 187 5.36 -15.18 -24.63
C ASN A 187 4.69 -14.81 -25.95
N GLY A 188 4.24 -13.56 -26.11
CA GLY A 188 3.70 -13.07 -27.38
C GLY A 188 4.71 -13.18 -28.52
N LEU A 189 5.99 -12.86 -28.26
CA LEU A 189 7.06 -12.95 -29.25
C LEU A 189 7.37 -14.40 -29.66
N LYS A 190 7.35 -15.34 -28.71
CA LYS A 190 7.52 -16.78 -29.00
C LYS A 190 6.40 -17.32 -29.89
N ILE A 191 5.15 -16.93 -29.63
CA ILE A 191 4.00 -17.34 -30.43
C ILE A 191 4.11 -16.77 -31.85
N GLY A 192 4.51 -15.50 -31.99
CA GLY A 192 4.73 -14.88 -33.30
C GLY A 192 5.83 -15.54 -34.13
N LEU A 193 6.91 -16.00 -33.50
CA LEU A 193 8.01 -16.71 -34.18
C LEU A 193 7.63 -18.12 -34.66
N GLN A 194 6.73 -18.83 -33.96
CA GLN A 194 6.29 -20.17 -34.38
C GLN A 194 5.30 -20.16 -35.54
N ILE A 195 4.61 -19.05 -35.79
CA ILE A 195 3.63 -18.92 -36.89
C ILE A 195 4.33 -18.55 -38.22
N GLY A 196 5.58 -18.07 -38.16
CA GLY A 196 6.37 -17.65 -39.33
C GLY A 196 7.28 -18.71 -39.96
N ASN A 197 7.21 -19.97 -39.50
CA ASN A 197 8.03 -21.10 -39.97
C ASN A 197 7.13 -22.29 -40.30
#